data_AF-A0A3D3BXX7-F1
#
_entry.id   AF-A0A3D3BXX7-F1
#
_cell.length_a   1.000
_cell.length_b   1.000
_cell.length_c   1.000
_cell.angle_alpha   90.00
_cell.angle_beta   90.00
_cell.angle_gamma   90.00
#
_symmetry.space_group_name_H-M   'P 1'
#
loop_
_entity.id
_entity.type
_entity.pdbx_description
1 polymer ?
#
loop_
_entity_poly.entity_id
_entity_poly.type
_entity_poly.pdbx_seq_one_letter_code
_entity_poly.pdbx_strand_id
1 'polypeptide(L)'
;IIVIPFAWAEAYWWQDSQSENIPAILNELKATYNVDENRVTMTGISDGGTGAYFFAFKQPTQWAAFLPYIGHPGVLRSQQSGGGYRLYFENLMNKPLYIVNGENDRLYPAASLDSFIQILQDVGVSYTWTVIEEGEHNTSWLPDYQAVIEEFKADNPRDPLPANIQWVADRTDRYNRNHWIEINEMTEADRPSLLQVTRTGNQFEVDARGVDRFTLLLSPDAVDFDLPLRVVVNGESKFDGMVEQSEETLLDYATQDLDRTMLFTAKLNVSLVD
;
A
#
# COMPACT_ATOMS: atom_id res chain seq x y z
N ILE A 1 -14.23 -0.49 15.38
CA ILE A 1 -13.10 -0.23 16.31
C ILE A 1 -12.40 1.02 15.80
N ILE A 2 -12.12 2.01 16.65
CA ILE A 2 -11.35 3.20 16.29
C ILE A 2 -10.10 3.22 17.17
N VAL A 3 -8.96 3.48 16.55
CA VAL A 3 -7.65 3.49 17.20
C VAL A 3 -7.03 4.84 16.93
N ILE A 4 -6.52 5.49 17.99
CA ILE A 4 -5.91 6.80 17.90
C ILE A 4 -4.49 6.65 18.48
N PRO A 5 -3.50 6.25 17.65
CA PRO A 5 -2.11 6.19 18.08
C PRO A 5 -1.55 7.61 18.29
N PHE A 6 -0.39 7.71 18.94
CA PHE A 6 0.29 8.98 19.17
C PHE A 6 1.66 9.01 18.49
N ALA A 7 1.96 10.11 17.81
CA ALA A 7 3.28 10.49 17.34
C ALA A 7 3.74 11.75 18.07
N TRP A 8 5.05 12.01 18.04
CA TRP A 8 5.64 13.18 18.67
C TRP A 8 6.97 13.55 17.98
N ALA A 9 7.66 14.60 18.46
CA ALA A 9 8.80 15.19 17.77
C ALA A 9 9.97 14.22 17.50
N GLU A 10 10.15 13.19 18.33
CA GLU A 10 11.17 12.15 18.16
C GLU A 10 10.63 10.86 17.50
N ALA A 11 9.35 10.82 17.12
CA ALA A 11 8.72 9.65 16.51
C ALA A 11 7.58 10.09 15.57
N TYR A 12 7.92 10.66 14.41
CA TYR A 12 6.94 11.02 13.38
C TYR A 12 6.39 9.76 12.68
N TRP A 13 5.20 9.88 12.08
CA TRP A 13 4.47 8.75 11.46
C TRP A 13 5.26 7.99 10.38
N TRP A 14 6.17 8.67 9.68
CA TRP A 14 7.00 8.11 8.61
C TRP A 14 8.39 7.67 9.09
N GLN A 15 8.69 7.75 10.39
CA GLN A 15 9.92 7.20 10.95
C GLN A 15 9.73 5.74 11.33
N ASP A 16 10.84 4.98 11.30
CA ASP A 16 10.89 3.53 11.54
C ASP A 16 10.04 3.09 12.73
N SER A 17 10.25 3.76 13.88
CA SER A 17 9.54 3.46 15.13
C SER A 17 8.02 3.52 15.01
N GLN A 18 7.46 4.44 14.21
CA GLN A 18 6.02 4.53 13.99
C GLN A 18 5.57 3.69 12.80
N SER A 19 6.36 3.64 11.73
CA SER A 19 6.04 2.85 10.54
C SER A 19 5.94 1.35 10.83
N GLU A 20 6.65 0.85 11.86
CA GLU A 20 6.56 -0.52 12.35
C GLU A 20 5.47 -0.69 13.43
N ASN A 21 5.25 0.34 14.25
CA ASN A 21 4.29 0.30 15.34
C ASN A 21 2.83 0.29 14.87
N ILE A 22 2.47 1.04 13.83
CA ILE A 22 1.08 1.07 13.35
C ILE A 22 0.60 -0.32 12.84
N PRO A 23 1.35 -1.05 12.00
CA PRO A 23 1.02 -2.44 11.65
C PRO A 23 0.97 -3.36 12.87
N ALA A 24 1.90 -3.20 13.82
CA ALA A 24 1.93 -4.01 15.04
C ALA A 24 0.67 -3.82 15.90
N ILE A 25 0.19 -2.59 16.05
CA ILE A 25 -1.08 -2.28 16.73
C ILE A 25 -2.26 -2.94 16.00
N LEU A 26 -2.29 -2.88 14.66
CA LEU A 26 -3.34 -3.56 13.89
C LEU A 26 -3.31 -5.08 14.13
N ASN A 27 -2.13 -5.67 14.14
CA ASN A 27 -1.93 -7.09 14.42
C ASN A 27 -2.42 -7.48 15.82
N GLU A 28 -2.15 -6.67 16.85
CA GLU A 28 -2.69 -6.89 18.20
C GLU A 28 -4.23 -6.86 18.23
N LEU A 29 -4.83 -5.94 17.48
CA LEU A 29 -6.29 -5.83 17.37
C LEU A 29 -6.90 -7.02 16.63
N LYS A 30 -6.27 -7.48 15.54
CA LYS A 30 -6.69 -8.69 14.80
C LYS A 30 -6.60 -9.95 15.67
N ALA A 31 -5.60 -10.03 16.55
CA ALA A 31 -5.46 -11.14 17.49
C ALA A 31 -6.51 -11.10 18.61
N THR A 32 -6.96 -9.91 19.01
CA THR A 32 -7.85 -9.71 20.17
C THR A 32 -9.33 -9.65 19.78
N TYR A 33 -9.63 -9.11 18.61
CA TYR A 33 -10.98 -8.85 18.12
C TYR A 33 -11.21 -9.49 16.76
N ASN A 34 -12.47 -9.80 16.44
CA ASN A 34 -12.85 -10.22 15.10
C ASN A 34 -12.92 -9.02 14.14
N VAL A 35 -11.76 -8.49 13.78
CA VAL A 35 -11.60 -7.42 12.78
C VAL A 35 -11.93 -7.98 11.40
N ASP A 36 -12.66 -7.22 10.58
CA ASP A 36 -12.75 -7.49 9.14
C ASP A 36 -11.53 -6.86 8.45
N GLU A 37 -10.58 -7.71 8.07
CA GLU A 37 -9.29 -7.31 7.51
C GLU A 37 -9.41 -6.56 6.16
N ASN A 38 -10.54 -6.73 5.46
CA ASN A 38 -10.81 -6.02 4.21
C ASN A 38 -11.49 -4.67 4.40
N ARG A 39 -11.78 -4.25 5.64
CA ARG A 39 -12.43 -2.96 5.94
C ARG A 39 -11.63 -2.12 6.94
N VAL A 40 -10.32 -2.34 6.99
CA VAL A 40 -9.40 -1.53 7.79
C VAL A 40 -8.98 -0.30 7.00
N THR A 41 -9.37 0.90 7.43
CA THR A 41 -9.03 2.16 6.75
C THR A 41 -8.07 3.00 7.59
N MET A 42 -7.16 3.72 6.95
CA MET A 42 -6.25 4.64 7.62
C MET A 42 -6.65 6.09 7.35
N THR A 43 -6.71 6.90 8.40
CA THR A 43 -6.97 8.35 8.30
C THR A 43 -6.09 9.12 9.26
N GLY A 44 -5.90 10.40 8.99
CA GLY A 44 -5.23 11.32 9.89
C GLY A 44 -5.40 12.76 9.44
N ILE A 45 -5.09 13.70 10.34
CA ILE A 45 -5.23 15.14 10.13
C ILE A 45 -3.84 15.79 10.16
N SER A 46 -3.56 16.73 9.25
CA SER A 46 -2.27 17.44 9.15
C SER A 46 -1.09 16.48 9.06
N ASP A 47 -0.24 16.40 10.08
CA ASP A 47 0.87 15.44 10.13
C ASP A 47 0.37 14.00 10.03
N GLY A 48 -0.77 13.68 10.65
CA GLY A 48 -1.41 12.38 10.50
C GLY A 48 -1.93 12.14 9.08
N GLY A 49 -2.38 13.19 8.37
CA GLY A 49 -2.77 13.10 6.96
C GLY A 49 -1.56 12.83 6.06
N THR A 50 -0.45 13.51 6.33
CA THR A 50 0.85 13.22 5.71
C THR A 50 1.34 11.80 6.04
N GLY A 51 1.12 11.32 7.26
CA GLY A 51 1.33 9.93 7.65
C GLY A 51 0.49 8.96 6.83
N ALA A 52 -0.80 9.22 6.64
CA ALA A 52 -1.66 8.38 5.81
C ALA A 52 -1.14 8.27 4.36
N TYR A 53 -0.61 9.35 3.78
CA TYR A 53 0.09 9.28 2.49
C TYR A 53 1.33 8.39 2.54
N PHE A 54 2.15 8.47 3.60
CA PHE A 54 3.33 7.63 3.73
C PHE A 54 2.98 6.14 3.69
N PHE A 55 1.98 5.70 4.47
CA PHE A 55 1.55 4.31 4.48
C PHE A 55 0.96 3.88 3.14
N ALA A 56 0.21 4.77 2.46
CA ALA A 56 -0.30 4.51 1.12
C ALA A 56 0.83 4.26 0.11
N PHE A 57 1.91 5.04 0.17
CA PHE A 57 3.05 4.91 -0.75
C PHE A 57 4.02 3.77 -0.42
N LYS A 58 4.13 3.38 0.85
CA LYS A 58 5.23 2.53 1.33
C LYS A 58 4.82 1.17 1.89
N GLN A 59 3.60 1.02 2.42
CA GLN A 59 3.16 -0.23 3.04
C GLN A 59 1.62 -0.37 3.05
N PRO A 60 0.99 -0.47 1.87
CA PRO A 60 -0.46 -0.35 1.75
C PRO A 60 -1.22 -1.66 1.92
N THR A 61 -0.53 -2.80 2.05
CA THR A 61 -1.09 -4.16 1.98
C THR A 61 -2.28 -4.40 2.93
N GLN A 62 -2.20 -3.93 4.17
CA GLN A 62 -3.20 -4.20 5.22
C GLN A 62 -4.38 -3.22 5.22
N TRP A 63 -4.39 -2.23 4.33
CA TRP A 63 -5.34 -1.12 4.34
C TRP A 63 -6.28 -1.18 3.11
N ALA A 64 -7.56 -0.96 3.36
CA ALA A 64 -8.61 -0.90 2.35
C ALA A 64 -8.62 0.44 1.61
N ALA A 65 -8.52 1.54 2.37
CA ALA A 65 -8.50 2.89 1.82
C ALA A 65 -7.75 3.84 2.75
N PHE A 66 -7.30 4.97 2.20
CA PHE A 66 -6.62 6.03 2.93
C PHE A 66 -7.40 7.35 2.85
N LEU A 67 -7.51 8.03 3.98
CA LEU A 67 -8.27 9.28 4.08
C LEU A 67 -7.36 10.37 4.68
N PRO A 68 -6.40 10.91 3.90
CA PRO A 68 -5.48 11.95 4.34
C PRO A 68 -6.20 13.30 4.39
N TYR A 69 -6.57 13.73 5.60
CA TYR A 69 -7.19 15.03 5.80
C TYR A 69 -6.13 16.09 6.08
N ILE A 70 -6.17 17.17 5.32
CA ILE A 70 -5.32 18.35 5.49
C ILE A 70 -3.84 17.92 5.48
N GLY A 71 -3.49 16.86 4.75
CA GLY A 71 -2.13 16.35 4.64
C GLY A 71 -1.42 16.91 3.41
N HIS A 72 -0.09 16.74 3.35
CA HIS A 72 0.67 17.18 2.17
C HIS A 72 1.82 16.21 1.83
N PRO A 73 1.74 15.44 0.72
CA PRO A 73 2.76 14.44 0.38
C PRO A 73 4.14 15.06 0.10
N GLY A 74 4.19 16.34 -0.29
CA GLY A 74 5.44 17.09 -0.44
C GLY A 74 6.28 17.18 0.85
N VAL A 75 5.67 17.04 2.04
CA VAL A 75 6.42 16.98 3.30
C VAL A 75 7.35 15.77 3.29
N LEU A 76 6.86 14.58 2.91
CA LEU A 76 7.62 13.33 2.86
C LEU A 76 8.85 13.41 1.94
N ARG A 77 8.79 14.24 0.90
CA ARG A 77 9.90 14.44 -0.05
C ARG A 77 11.00 15.35 0.49
N SER A 78 10.70 16.16 1.50
CA SER A 78 11.68 17.04 2.13
C SER A 78 12.60 16.21 3.03
N GLN A 79 13.92 16.33 2.84
CA GLN A 79 14.89 15.69 3.75
C GLN A 79 14.81 16.24 5.18
N GLN A 80 14.44 17.52 5.33
CA GLN A 80 14.43 18.18 6.64
C GLN A 80 13.20 17.78 7.47
N SER A 81 12.04 17.66 6.84
CA SER A 81 10.77 17.47 7.55
C SER A 81 10.15 16.08 7.35
N GLY A 82 10.43 15.40 6.24
CA GLY A 82 9.75 14.16 5.88
C GLY A 82 10.66 12.99 5.54
N GLY A 83 11.96 13.06 5.84
CA GLY A 83 12.91 11.96 5.61
C GLY A 83 13.39 11.81 4.17
N GLY A 84 12.91 12.62 3.22
CA GLY A 84 13.41 12.64 1.85
C GLY A 84 12.99 11.45 1.00
N TYR A 85 11.80 10.87 1.27
CA TYR A 85 11.30 9.71 0.54
C TYR A 85 11.01 10.02 -0.93
N ARG A 86 11.37 9.07 -1.79
CA ARG A 86 10.84 8.98 -3.16
C ARG A 86 9.42 8.45 -3.09
N LEU A 87 8.48 9.13 -3.73
CA LEU A 87 7.07 8.75 -3.80
C LEU A 87 6.74 8.29 -5.22
N TYR A 88 6.29 7.05 -5.35
CA TYR A 88 5.97 6.40 -6.63
C TYR A 88 4.46 6.29 -6.75
N PHE A 89 3.86 7.03 -7.67
CA PHE A 89 2.40 7.10 -7.82
C PHE A 89 1.80 5.77 -8.28
N GLU A 90 2.61 4.96 -8.95
CA GLU A 90 2.33 3.59 -9.31
C GLU A 90 1.91 2.76 -8.08
N ASN A 91 2.49 3.03 -6.90
CA ASN A 91 2.20 2.31 -5.66
C ASN A 91 0.81 2.59 -5.09
N LEU A 92 0.11 3.61 -5.58
CA LEU A 92 -1.25 3.95 -5.15
C LEU A 92 -2.34 3.23 -5.97
N MET A 93 -1.96 2.43 -6.97
CA MET A 93 -2.93 1.62 -7.70
C MET A 93 -3.60 0.61 -6.77
N ASN A 94 -4.92 0.46 -6.92
CA ASN A 94 -5.79 -0.30 -6.02
C ASN A 94 -5.84 0.23 -4.57
N LYS A 95 -5.46 1.49 -4.32
CA LYS A 95 -5.50 2.13 -2.99
C LYS A 95 -6.32 3.43 -3.04
N PRO A 96 -7.65 3.33 -2.92
CA PRO A 96 -8.53 4.49 -2.95
C PRO A 96 -8.15 5.55 -1.92
N LEU A 97 -8.10 6.81 -2.35
CA LEU A 97 -7.81 7.96 -1.49
C LEU A 97 -9.05 8.85 -1.33
N TYR A 98 -9.40 9.24 -0.10
CA TYR A 98 -10.36 10.32 0.17
C TYR A 98 -9.62 11.52 0.76
N ILE A 99 -9.36 12.50 -0.09
CA ILE A 99 -8.47 13.60 0.21
C ILE A 99 -9.29 14.86 0.47
N VAL A 100 -9.01 15.54 1.59
CA VAL A 100 -9.68 16.79 1.97
C VAL A 100 -8.65 17.86 2.32
N ASN A 101 -8.72 19.04 1.70
CA ASN A 101 -7.92 20.20 2.11
C ASN A 101 -8.77 21.47 2.13
N GLY A 102 -8.42 22.41 2.99
CA GLY A 102 -9.05 23.74 3.03
C GLY A 102 -8.52 24.65 1.94
N GLU A 103 -9.40 25.45 1.33
CA GLU A 103 -9.01 26.45 0.33
C GLU A 103 -8.05 27.51 0.89
N ASN A 104 -8.35 28.01 2.10
CA ASN A 104 -7.63 29.09 2.79
C ASN A 104 -6.65 28.57 3.85
N ASP A 105 -6.33 27.28 3.85
CA ASP A 105 -5.36 26.70 4.78
C ASP A 105 -3.98 27.37 4.63
N ARG A 106 -3.45 27.93 5.72
CA ARG A 106 -2.17 28.66 5.73
C ARG A 106 -0.92 27.77 5.67
N LEU A 107 -1.08 26.46 5.86
CA LEU A 107 -0.01 25.45 5.85
C LEU A 107 -0.09 24.60 4.59
N TYR A 108 -1.27 24.02 4.32
CA TYR A 108 -1.49 23.08 3.21
C TYR A 108 -2.74 23.48 2.40
N PRO A 109 -2.75 24.68 1.77
CA PRO A 109 -3.88 25.13 0.97
C PRO A 109 -4.15 24.15 -0.17
N ALA A 110 -5.42 23.93 -0.49
CA ALA A 110 -5.82 22.97 -1.52
C ALA A 110 -5.04 23.14 -2.84
N ALA A 111 -4.81 24.39 -3.27
CA ALA A 111 -4.05 24.72 -4.47
C ALA A 111 -2.59 24.19 -4.47
N SER A 112 -1.97 23.96 -3.31
CA SER A 112 -0.62 23.38 -3.25
C SER A 112 -0.60 21.88 -3.60
N LEU A 113 -1.76 21.22 -3.62
CA LEU A 113 -1.89 19.82 -4.04
C LEU A 113 -2.29 19.69 -5.53
N ASP A 114 -2.50 20.76 -6.29
CA ASP A 114 -2.98 20.70 -7.68
C ASP A 114 -2.12 19.76 -8.55
N SER A 115 -0.80 19.88 -8.49
CA SER A 115 0.10 18.99 -9.25
C SER A 115 0.02 17.54 -8.78
N PHE A 116 -0.23 17.29 -7.49
CA PHE A 116 -0.41 15.95 -6.96
C PHE A 116 -1.71 15.34 -7.48
N ILE A 117 -2.83 16.06 -7.40
CA ILE A 117 -4.14 15.63 -7.91
C ILE A 117 -4.10 15.40 -9.42
N GLN A 118 -3.41 16.26 -10.18
CA GLN A 118 -3.22 16.06 -11.62
C GLN A 118 -2.48 14.74 -11.92
N ILE A 119 -1.41 14.43 -11.18
CA ILE A 119 -0.68 13.16 -11.38
C ILE A 119 -1.57 11.96 -11.02
N LEU A 120 -2.36 12.03 -9.94
CA LEU A 120 -3.31 10.96 -9.61
C LEU A 120 -4.30 10.71 -10.76
N GLN A 121 -4.80 11.78 -11.38
CA GLN A 121 -5.67 11.70 -12.54
C GLN A 121 -4.97 11.08 -13.75
N ASP A 122 -3.77 11.55 -14.07
CA ASP A 122 -3.01 11.12 -15.25
C ASP A 122 -2.60 9.64 -15.17
N VAL A 123 -2.29 9.15 -13.98
CA VAL A 123 -1.92 7.75 -13.71
C VAL A 123 -3.15 6.84 -13.55
N GLY A 124 -4.33 7.42 -13.33
CA GLY A 124 -5.58 6.66 -13.13
C GLY A 124 -5.72 6.06 -11.74
N VAL A 125 -5.12 6.69 -10.72
CA VAL A 125 -5.34 6.31 -9.31
C VAL A 125 -6.78 6.64 -8.92
N SER A 126 -7.45 5.75 -8.18
CA SER A 126 -8.78 6.03 -7.64
C SER A 126 -8.68 7.02 -6.47
N TYR A 127 -9.33 8.18 -6.60
CA TYR A 127 -9.38 9.17 -5.53
C TYR A 127 -10.70 9.95 -5.53
N THR A 128 -11.04 10.47 -4.35
CA THR A 128 -11.99 11.57 -4.16
C THR A 128 -11.21 12.77 -3.64
N TRP A 129 -11.38 13.92 -4.30
CA TRP A 129 -10.75 15.18 -3.90
C TRP A 129 -11.84 16.17 -3.47
N THR A 130 -11.77 16.63 -2.24
CA THR A 130 -12.74 17.57 -1.65
C THR A 130 -11.99 18.80 -1.16
N VAL A 131 -12.34 19.95 -1.73
CA VAL A 131 -11.87 21.25 -1.25
C VAL A 131 -12.95 21.86 -0.37
N ILE A 132 -12.58 22.24 0.85
CA ILE A 132 -13.48 22.96 1.75
C ILE A 132 -13.38 24.44 1.40
N GLU A 133 -14.46 24.99 0.82
CA GLU A 133 -14.59 26.42 0.50
C GLU A 133 -14.41 27.26 1.76
N GLU A 134 -13.59 28.30 1.66
CA GLU A 134 -13.16 29.13 2.79
C GLU A 134 -12.46 28.36 3.94
N GLY A 135 -12.22 27.06 3.77
CA GLY A 135 -11.71 26.17 4.81
C GLY A 135 -10.28 26.50 5.21
N GLU A 136 -10.01 26.51 6.52
CA GLU A 136 -8.68 26.74 7.07
C GLU A 136 -8.04 25.44 7.57
N HIS A 137 -6.93 25.54 8.32
CA HIS A 137 -6.23 24.41 8.94
C HIS A 137 -6.96 23.88 10.19
N ASN A 138 -8.21 23.44 10.03
CA ASN A 138 -9.04 22.89 11.11
C ASN A 138 -10.03 21.84 10.59
N THR A 139 -10.76 21.18 11.51
CA THR A 139 -11.68 20.08 11.19
C THR A 139 -13.15 20.42 11.42
N SER A 140 -13.54 21.70 11.40
CA SER A 140 -14.93 22.13 11.60
C SER A 140 -15.90 21.55 10.56
N TRP A 141 -15.39 21.23 9.36
CA TRP A 141 -16.12 20.61 8.26
C TRP A 141 -16.46 19.13 8.49
N LEU A 142 -15.71 18.42 9.33
CA LEU A 142 -15.80 16.95 9.43
C LEU A 142 -17.22 16.43 9.74
N PRO A 143 -18.02 17.05 10.64
CA PRO A 143 -19.39 16.61 10.92
C PRO A 143 -20.30 16.64 9.68
N ASP A 144 -20.13 17.63 8.79
CA ASP A 144 -20.98 17.78 7.60
C ASP A 144 -20.66 16.74 6.52
N TYR A 145 -19.42 16.23 6.51
CA TYR A 145 -18.95 15.22 5.55
C TYR A 145 -18.96 13.79 6.12
N GLN A 146 -19.39 13.59 7.36
CA GLN A 146 -19.32 12.29 8.01
C GLN A 146 -20.04 11.19 7.23
N ALA A 147 -21.24 11.46 6.71
CA ALA A 147 -22.03 10.47 5.97
C ALA A 147 -21.32 10.00 4.69
N VAL A 148 -20.81 10.93 3.88
CA VAL A 148 -20.11 10.61 2.63
C VAL A 148 -18.76 9.94 2.87
N ILE A 149 -18.08 10.28 3.98
CA ILE A 149 -16.84 9.61 4.38
C ILE A 149 -17.11 8.15 4.77
N GLU A 150 -18.16 7.88 5.54
CA GLU A 150 -18.50 6.50 5.91
C GLU A 150 -19.01 5.69 4.70
N GLU A 151 -19.72 6.32 3.77
CA GLU A 151 -20.10 5.71 2.49
C GLU A 151 -18.85 5.35 1.67
N PHE A 152 -17.90 6.28 1.52
CA PHE A 152 -16.63 6.00 0.84
C PHE A 152 -15.89 4.80 1.46
N LYS A 153 -15.80 4.71 2.78
CA LYS A 153 -15.18 3.55 3.45
C LYS A 153 -15.94 2.26 3.18
N ALA A 154 -17.27 2.33 3.10
CA ALA A 154 -18.11 1.16 2.85
C ALA A 154 -17.96 0.63 1.42
N ASP A 155 -17.85 1.54 0.45
CA ASP A 155 -17.76 1.23 -0.99
C ASP A 155 -16.35 0.81 -1.44
N ASN A 156 -15.35 0.99 -0.58
CA ASN A 156 -13.96 0.67 -0.90
C ASN A 156 -13.38 -0.38 0.06
N PRO A 157 -13.92 -1.62 0.10
CA PRO A 157 -13.25 -2.72 0.76
C PRO A 157 -11.96 -3.09 0.02
N ARG A 158 -10.99 -3.62 0.74
CA ARG A 158 -9.74 -4.14 0.18
C ARG A 158 -10.02 -5.40 -0.64
N ASP A 159 -9.43 -5.50 -1.81
CA ASP A 159 -9.17 -6.78 -2.45
C ASP A 159 -7.85 -7.36 -1.90
N PRO A 160 -7.87 -8.47 -1.15
CA PRO A 160 -6.67 -9.03 -0.55
C PRO A 160 -5.73 -9.68 -1.57
N LEU A 161 -6.27 -10.21 -2.68
CA LEU A 161 -5.57 -11.01 -3.69
C LEU A 161 -5.84 -10.47 -5.11
N PRO A 162 -5.55 -9.18 -5.37
CA PRO A 162 -5.93 -8.53 -6.62
C PRO A 162 -5.26 -9.21 -7.80
N ALA A 163 -5.99 -9.36 -8.91
CA ALA A 163 -5.46 -9.97 -10.13
C ALA A 163 -4.34 -9.13 -10.78
N ASN A 164 -4.40 -7.80 -10.64
CA ASN A 164 -3.40 -6.89 -11.16
C ASN A 164 -2.76 -6.15 -10.00
N ILE A 165 -1.43 -6.17 -9.92
CA ILE A 165 -0.69 -5.44 -8.91
C ILE A 165 0.58 -4.86 -9.51
N GLN A 166 0.99 -3.71 -9.01
CA GLN A 166 2.29 -3.15 -9.32
C GLN A 166 2.95 -2.63 -8.05
N TRP A 167 4.27 -2.63 -8.06
CA TRP A 167 5.08 -2.12 -6.96
C TRP A 167 6.39 -1.56 -7.47
N VAL A 168 6.70 -0.35 -7.01
CA VAL A 168 8.00 0.29 -7.16
C VAL A 168 8.69 0.31 -5.80
N ALA A 169 9.87 -0.29 -5.73
CA ALA A 169 10.71 -0.30 -4.54
C ALA A 169 12.07 0.34 -4.86
N ASP A 170 12.64 1.07 -3.90
CA ASP A 170 13.97 1.66 -3.98
C ASP A 170 14.94 1.09 -2.91
N ARG A 171 14.52 0.01 -2.25
CA ARG A 171 15.27 -0.74 -1.23
C ARG A 171 14.62 -2.11 -1.00
N THR A 172 15.35 -3.05 -0.40
CA THR A 172 14.88 -4.43 -0.14
C THR A 172 14.88 -4.81 1.34
N ASP A 173 15.42 -3.97 2.23
CA ASP A 173 15.39 -4.21 3.68
C ASP A 173 14.03 -3.87 4.31
N ARG A 174 13.17 -3.14 3.60
CA ARG A 174 11.79 -2.77 3.97
C ARG A 174 11.04 -2.18 2.78
N TYR A 175 9.71 -2.07 2.88
CA TYR A 175 8.84 -1.47 1.85
C TYR A 175 8.98 -2.11 0.46
N ASN A 176 9.41 -3.37 0.42
CA ASN A 176 9.69 -4.12 -0.80
C ASN A 176 8.58 -5.13 -1.14
N ARG A 177 7.52 -5.20 -0.33
CA ARG A 177 6.36 -6.09 -0.49
C ARG A 177 5.06 -5.30 -0.66
N ASN A 178 4.22 -5.74 -1.60
CA ASN A 178 2.84 -5.29 -1.77
C ASN A 178 1.94 -6.49 -2.02
N HIS A 179 0.99 -6.74 -1.11
CA HIS A 179 0.17 -7.95 -1.10
C HIS A 179 1.01 -9.24 -1.28
N TRP A 180 0.82 -9.89 -2.43
CA TRP A 180 1.37 -11.18 -2.79
C TRP A 180 2.61 -11.09 -3.69
N ILE A 181 3.17 -9.90 -3.88
CA ILE A 181 4.45 -9.71 -4.58
C ILE A 181 5.51 -9.08 -3.67
N GLU A 182 6.76 -9.51 -3.83
CA GLU A 182 7.90 -8.97 -3.10
C GLU A 182 9.13 -8.85 -4.01
N ILE A 183 9.80 -7.70 -4.01
CA ILE A 183 11.07 -7.48 -4.68
C ILE A 183 12.18 -7.84 -3.70
N ASN A 184 12.95 -8.90 -3.99
CA ASN A 184 13.97 -9.41 -3.07
C ASN A 184 15.37 -8.88 -3.41
N GLU A 185 15.68 -8.71 -4.70
CA GLU A 185 16.96 -8.18 -5.17
C GLU A 185 16.76 -7.23 -6.35
N MET A 186 17.57 -6.17 -6.36
CA MET A 186 17.52 -5.08 -7.33
C MET A 186 18.82 -5.04 -8.12
N THR A 187 18.73 -4.77 -9.43
CA THR A 187 19.89 -4.73 -10.34
C THR A 187 20.88 -3.62 -9.98
N GLU A 188 20.38 -2.46 -9.56
CA GLU A 188 21.20 -1.30 -9.18
C GLU A 188 20.69 -0.72 -7.86
N ALA A 189 21.56 -0.63 -6.85
CA ALA A 189 21.16 -0.18 -5.50
C ALA A 189 20.56 1.23 -5.44
N ASP A 190 20.94 2.14 -6.34
CA ASP A 190 20.50 3.55 -6.33
C ASP A 190 19.31 3.85 -7.25
N ARG A 191 18.87 2.88 -8.05
CA ARG A 191 17.74 3.02 -8.98
C ARG A 191 16.53 2.24 -8.49
N PRO A 192 15.31 2.78 -8.62
CA PRO A 192 14.12 2.05 -8.27
C PRO A 192 13.90 0.86 -9.22
N SER A 193 13.30 -0.19 -8.67
CA SER A 193 12.84 -1.36 -9.38
C SER A 193 11.33 -1.33 -9.50
N LEU A 194 10.79 -1.67 -10.66
CA LEU A 194 9.36 -1.80 -10.91
C LEU A 194 9.05 -3.28 -11.15
N LEU A 195 8.00 -3.76 -10.49
CA LEU A 195 7.40 -5.06 -10.73
C LEU A 195 5.91 -4.86 -10.95
N GLN A 196 5.42 -5.18 -12.15
CA GLN A 196 4.00 -5.22 -12.47
C GLN A 196 3.62 -6.65 -12.78
N VAL A 197 2.58 -7.17 -12.13
CA VAL A 197 2.12 -8.54 -12.28
C VAL A 197 0.63 -8.59 -12.56
N THR A 198 0.26 -9.31 -13.61
CA THR A 198 -1.10 -9.66 -13.97
C THR A 198 -1.28 -11.16 -13.81
N ARG A 199 -2.25 -11.57 -12.99
CA ARG A 199 -2.61 -12.96 -12.73
C ARG A 199 -3.93 -13.31 -13.40
N THR A 200 -3.93 -14.37 -14.20
CA THR A 200 -5.14 -14.99 -14.77
C THR A 200 -5.16 -16.46 -14.40
N GLY A 201 -5.84 -16.79 -13.29
CA GLY A 201 -5.79 -18.14 -12.71
C GLY A 201 -4.36 -18.53 -12.33
N ASN A 202 -3.84 -19.55 -13.01
CA ASN A 202 -2.49 -20.11 -12.82
C ASN A 202 -1.40 -19.48 -13.72
N GLN A 203 -1.76 -18.48 -14.53
CA GLN A 203 -0.83 -17.75 -15.38
C GLN A 203 -0.49 -16.39 -14.77
N PHE A 204 0.79 -16.08 -14.69
CA PHE A 204 1.35 -14.82 -14.22
C PHE A 204 2.16 -14.17 -15.33
N GLU A 205 1.74 -12.98 -15.75
CA GLU A 205 2.49 -12.13 -16.68
C GLU A 205 3.15 -11.00 -15.88
N VAL A 206 4.46 -10.85 -16.05
CA VAL A 206 5.28 -9.95 -15.26
C VAL A 206 6.06 -8.99 -16.17
N ASP A 207 5.91 -7.68 -15.96
CA ASP A 207 6.88 -6.67 -16.43
C ASP A 207 7.80 -6.33 -15.25
N ALA A 208 9.09 -6.63 -15.40
CA ALA A 208 10.09 -6.43 -14.37
C ALA A 208 11.22 -5.53 -14.89
N ARG A 209 11.48 -4.42 -14.20
CA ARG A 209 12.53 -3.46 -14.54
C ARG A 209 13.42 -3.19 -13.34
N GLY A 210 14.73 -3.39 -13.50
CA GLY A 210 15.70 -3.23 -12.42
C GLY A 210 15.54 -4.25 -11.28
N VAL A 211 14.87 -5.38 -11.52
CA VAL A 211 14.66 -6.46 -10.57
C VAL A 211 15.58 -7.63 -10.96
N ASP A 212 16.33 -8.16 -9.99
CA ASP A 212 17.14 -9.39 -10.19
C ASP A 212 16.45 -10.62 -9.61
N ARG A 213 15.73 -10.46 -8.49
CA ARG A 213 14.93 -11.52 -7.86
C ARG A 213 13.66 -10.97 -7.25
N PHE A 214 12.56 -11.69 -7.44
CA PHE A 214 11.28 -11.42 -6.79
C PHE A 214 10.58 -12.70 -6.33
N THR A 215 9.60 -12.54 -5.45
CA THR A 215 8.77 -13.61 -4.91
C THR A 215 7.31 -13.37 -5.28
N LEU A 216 6.64 -14.44 -5.70
CA LEU A 216 5.18 -14.52 -5.78
C LEU A 216 4.67 -15.37 -4.61
N LEU A 217 3.83 -14.78 -3.76
CA LEU A 217 3.11 -15.51 -2.71
C LEU A 217 1.81 -16.05 -3.27
N LEU A 218 1.54 -17.33 -3.02
CA LEU A 218 0.49 -18.07 -3.68
C LEU A 218 -0.52 -18.54 -2.64
N SER A 219 -1.77 -18.13 -2.83
CA SER A 219 -2.90 -18.51 -1.97
C SER A 219 -3.79 -19.50 -2.70
N PRO A 220 -4.30 -20.55 -2.03
CA PRO A 220 -5.25 -21.49 -2.63
C PRO A 220 -6.58 -20.82 -3.01
N ASP A 221 -6.88 -19.64 -2.47
CA ASP A 221 -8.05 -18.84 -2.87
C ASP A 221 -7.86 -18.13 -4.23
N ALA A 222 -6.61 -18.07 -4.72
CA ALA A 222 -6.25 -17.43 -5.97
C ALA A 222 -5.78 -18.42 -7.04
N VAL A 223 -5.03 -19.46 -6.68
CA VAL A 223 -4.42 -20.39 -7.63
C VAL A 223 -4.90 -21.83 -7.40
N ASP A 224 -5.01 -22.60 -8.48
CA ASP A 224 -5.34 -24.02 -8.43
C ASP A 224 -4.04 -24.85 -8.37
N PHE A 225 -3.70 -25.39 -7.20
CA PHE A 225 -2.48 -26.17 -7.02
C PHE A 225 -2.51 -27.56 -7.66
N ASP A 226 -3.66 -28.01 -8.20
CA ASP A 226 -3.74 -29.25 -8.99
C ASP A 226 -3.34 -29.03 -10.47
N LEU A 227 -3.10 -27.77 -10.85
CA LEU A 227 -2.67 -27.37 -12.19
C LEU A 227 -1.27 -26.74 -12.17
N PRO A 228 -0.49 -26.87 -13.28
CA PRO A 228 0.79 -26.20 -13.38
C PRO A 228 0.61 -24.67 -13.34
N LEU A 229 1.54 -24.00 -12.70
CA LEU A 229 1.72 -22.55 -12.75
C LEU A 229 2.64 -22.17 -13.90
N ARG A 230 2.33 -21.05 -14.56
CA ARG A 230 3.18 -20.47 -15.60
C ARG A 230 3.50 -19.02 -15.27
N VAL A 231 4.79 -18.70 -15.24
CA VAL A 231 5.28 -17.33 -15.03
C VAL A 231 6.06 -16.88 -16.25
N VAL A 232 5.56 -15.84 -16.91
CA VAL A 232 6.21 -15.20 -18.06
C VAL A 232 6.67 -13.82 -17.62
N VAL A 233 7.98 -13.57 -17.66
CA VAL A 233 8.61 -12.30 -17.29
C VAL A 233 9.20 -11.65 -18.53
N ASN A 234 8.78 -10.43 -18.84
CA ASN A 234 9.24 -9.67 -20.01
C ASN A 234 9.13 -10.45 -21.34
N GLY A 235 8.11 -11.30 -21.46
CA GLY A 235 7.87 -12.18 -22.62
C GLY A 235 8.61 -13.53 -22.57
N GLU A 236 9.43 -13.78 -21.55
CA GLU A 236 10.22 -14.99 -21.37
C GLU A 236 9.58 -15.93 -20.35
N SER A 237 9.45 -17.22 -20.65
CA SER A 237 8.99 -18.20 -19.65
C SER A 237 10.08 -18.41 -18.60
N LYS A 238 9.82 -18.02 -17.34
CA LYS A 238 10.74 -18.24 -16.21
C LYS A 238 10.32 -19.40 -15.31
N PHE A 239 9.05 -19.80 -15.37
CA PHE A 239 8.55 -20.98 -14.65
C PHE A 239 7.38 -21.61 -15.42
N ASP A 240 7.37 -22.93 -15.50
CA ASP A 240 6.25 -23.74 -16.02
C ASP A 240 6.28 -25.10 -15.31
N GLY A 241 5.37 -25.32 -14.36
CA GLY A 241 5.37 -26.54 -13.56
C GLY A 241 4.46 -26.51 -12.35
N MET A 242 4.41 -27.62 -11.62
CA MET A 242 3.68 -27.70 -10.35
C MET A 242 4.43 -26.94 -9.25
N VAL A 243 3.69 -26.30 -8.34
CA VAL A 243 4.25 -25.70 -7.13
C VAL A 243 3.72 -26.44 -5.92
N GLU A 244 4.62 -26.83 -5.02
CA GLU A 244 4.26 -27.52 -3.79
C GLU A 244 3.87 -26.51 -2.71
N GLN A 245 2.82 -26.88 -1.97
CA GLN A 245 2.39 -26.12 -0.79
C GLN A 245 3.28 -26.47 0.42
N SER A 246 3.47 -25.49 1.30
CA SER A 246 4.34 -25.54 2.46
C SER A 246 3.63 -24.96 3.68
N GLU A 247 3.51 -25.78 4.72
CA GLU A 247 3.01 -25.34 6.03
C GLU A 247 3.89 -24.24 6.63
N GLU A 248 5.20 -24.30 6.41
CA GLU A 248 6.14 -23.25 6.84
C GLU A 248 5.80 -21.90 6.20
N THR A 249 5.54 -21.89 4.88
CA THR A 249 5.14 -20.64 4.19
C THR A 249 3.81 -20.11 4.73
N LEU A 250 2.85 -20.99 4.99
CA LEU A 250 1.58 -20.60 5.60
C LEU A 250 1.79 -19.96 6.97
N LEU A 251 2.58 -20.59 7.84
CA LEU A 251 2.82 -20.10 9.20
C LEU A 251 3.60 -18.79 9.22
N ASP A 252 4.60 -18.64 8.34
CA ASP A 252 5.39 -17.41 8.21
C ASP A 252 4.50 -16.21 7.93
N TYR A 253 3.70 -16.27 6.85
CA TYR A 253 2.88 -15.13 6.43
C TYR A 253 1.61 -14.96 7.26
N ALA A 254 0.99 -16.05 7.73
CA ALA A 254 -0.16 -15.95 8.64
C ALA A 254 0.21 -15.27 9.95
N THR A 255 1.42 -15.52 10.48
CA THR A 255 1.92 -14.87 11.70
C THR A 255 2.32 -13.43 11.45
N GLN A 256 2.93 -13.13 10.30
CA GLN A 256 3.34 -11.77 9.93
C GLN A 256 2.14 -10.85 9.70
N ASP A 257 1.14 -11.30 8.94
CA ASP A 257 0.04 -10.45 8.48
C ASP A 257 -1.20 -10.50 9.40
N LEU A 258 -1.35 -11.59 10.17
CA LEU A 258 -2.54 -11.92 10.96
C LEU A 258 -3.84 -11.66 10.18
N ASP A 259 -3.84 -12.05 8.91
CA ASP A 259 -4.89 -11.75 7.95
C ASP A 259 -5.45 -13.03 7.34
N ARG A 260 -6.69 -13.36 7.71
CA ARG A 260 -7.35 -14.60 7.27
C ARG A 260 -7.72 -14.60 5.79
N THR A 261 -7.63 -13.43 5.13
CA THR A 261 -7.97 -13.26 3.72
C THR A 261 -6.72 -13.31 2.82
N MET A 262 -5.53 -13.40 3.40
CA MET A 262 -4.24 -13.52 2.70
C MET A 262 -3.44 -14.72 3.21
N LEU A 263 -4.03 -15.91 3.18
CA LEU A 263 -3.32 -17.14 3.55
C LEU A 263 -2.50 -17.65 2.36
N PHE A 264 -1.17 -17.54 2.45
CA PHE A 264 -0.25 -17.98 1.41
C PHE A 264 0.32 -19.35 1.76
N THR A 265 0.01 -20.38 0.97
CA THR A 265 0.50 -21.74 1.20
C THR A 265 1.70 -22.09 0.35
N ALA A 266 2.13 -21.23 -0.58
CA ALA A 266 3.39 -21.41 -1.29
C ALA A 266 4.03 -20.05 -1.61
N LYS A 267 5.36 -20.08 -1.81
CA LYS A 267 6.14 -18.94 -2.32
C LYS A 267 6.98 -19.40 -3.49
N LEU A 268 6.87 -18.70 -4.62
CA LEU A 268 7.65 -18.97 -5.82
C LEU A 268 8.68 -17.86 -5.98
N ASN A 269 9.95 -18.21 -5.76
CA ASN A 269 11.09 -17.32 -6.00
C ASN A 269 11.47 -17.38 -7.48
N VAL A 270 11.54 -16.22 -8.13
CA VAL A 270 11.91 -16.10 -9.55
C VAL A 270 13.19 -15.28 -9.66
N SER A 271 14.23 -15.91 -10.20
CA SER A 271 15.50 -15.25 -10.53
C SER A 271 15.48 -14.78 -11.99
N LEU A 272 15.92 -13.54 -12.23
CA LEU A 272 16.11 -12.96 -13.55
C LEU A 272 17.60 -12.88 -13.95
N VAL A 273 18.47 -13.27 -13.03
CA VAL A 273 19.90 -13.45 -13.22
C VAL A 273 20.24 -14.95 -13.21
N ASP A 274 21.25 -15.33 -14.00
CA ASP A 274 21.77 -16.70 -14.12
C ASP A 274 22.58 -17.15 -12.88
#